data_AF-A0A6G4QXB8-F1
#
_entry.id   AF-A0A6G4QXB8-F1
#
_cell.length_a   1.000
_cell.length_b   1.000
_cell.length_c   1.000
_cell.angle_alpha   90.00
_cell.angle_beta   90.00
_cell.angle_gamma   90.00
#
_symmetry.space_group_name_H-M   'P 1'
#
loop_
_entity.id
_entity.type
_entity.pdbx_description
1 polymer ?
#
loop_
_entity_poly.entity_id
_entity_poly.type
_entity_poly.pdbx_seq_one_letter_code
_entity_poly.pdbx_strand_id
1 'polypeptide(L)'
;MTAQTPMIFAIPSKGRLKEQVEAWLAECGFRVEMTGGARGYSAELSGLPGVSVRLLSAGDIAAGLDSGDLHLGVTGEDLLRERGDDMDSRVMLLRALGFGRADLVVTAPKSWLDVDTMADIDEVGHLHLAKTGRRLRVATKYVTQTRAFFAKHGVADYRIVESSGATEGAPAAGAAELVVDITTTGATLAANGLKVLSDGVILKSQAQLTASLVTPWTEGQLDCLARLLSVVEAKGRARTLATLVWPAEQDAAGQAAVAPFVEAGGSRRANGALLATGDLFAAAAALAQAGVEPVTVSRPDYVFESRSAVLEALKGRLKG
;
A
#
# COMPACT_ATOMS: atom_id res chain seq x y z
N MET A 1 -6.48 6.13 -38.23
CA MET A 1 -5.92 6.06 -36.87
C MET A 1 -6.59 4.87 -36.20
N THR A 2 -5.89 3.74 -36.07
CA THR A 2 -6.41 2.61 -35.30
C THR A 2 -6.65 3.07 -33.87
N ALA A 3 -7.88 2.89 -33.36
CA ALA A 3 -8.20 3.25 -31.98
C ALA A 3 -7.27 2.46 -31.06
N GLN A 4 -6.37 3.16 -30.37
CA GLN A 4 -5.39 2.57 -29.48
C GLN A 4 -6.13 2.00 -28.26
N THR A 5 -5.94 0.71 -27.97
CA THR A 5 -6.61 0.06 -26.83
C THR A 5 -6.16 0.72 -25.53
N PRO A 6 -7.09 1.21 -24.69
CA PRO A 6 -6.72 1.92 -23.47
C PRO A 6 -6.08 0.99 -22.43
N MET A 7 -5.24 1.54 -21.57
CA MET A 7 -4.80 0.85 -20.35
C MET A 7 -5.99 0.75 -19.39
N ILE A 8 -6.27 -0.45 -18.90
CA ILE A 8 -7.36 -0.68 -17.94
C ILE A 8 -6.81 -0.50 -16.52
N PHE A 9 -7.30 0.52 -15.83
CA PHE A 9 -6.94 0.83 -14.45
C PHE A 9 -8.14 0.66 -13.52
N ALA A 10 -8.07 -0.22 -12.52
CA ALA A 10 -9.17 -0.42 -11.59
C ALA A 10 -8.96 0.29 -10.25
N ILE A 11 -10.02 0.91 -9.74
CA ILE A 11 -10.04 1.51 -8.40
C ILE A 11 -11.26 1.00 -7.61
N PRO A 12 -11.25 1.06 -6.27
CA PRO A 12 -12.36 0.58 -5.46
C PRO A 12 -13.66 1.30 -5.80
N SER A 13 -14.76 0.55 -5.86
CA SER A 13 -16.07 1.05 -6.30
C SER A 13 -16.85 1.82 -5.24
N LYS A 14 -16.52 1.66 -3.96
CA LYS A 14 -17.22 2.33 -2.85
C LYS A 14 -16.39 2.36 -1.56
N GLY A 15 -16.89 3.14 -0.59
CA GLY A 15 -16.38 3.20 0.78
C GLY A 15 -15.11 4.03 0.93
N ARG A 16 -14.58 4.06 2.15
CA ARG A 16 -13.42 4.87 2.55
C ARG A 16 -12.22 4.72 1.62
N LEU A 17 -11.94 3.50 1.16
CA LEU A 17 -10.78 3.25 0.29
C LEU A 17 -10.93 3.94 -1.07
N LYS A 18 -12.15 3.97 -1.65
CA LYS A 18 -12.43 4.72 -2.89
C LYS A 18 -12.12 6.20 -2.73
N GLU A 19 -12.66 6.81 -1.67
CA GLU A 19 -12.48 8.24 -1.40
C GLU A 19 -11.00 8.60 -1.24
N GLN A 20 -10.23 7.74 -0.56
CA GLN A 20 -8.79 7.92 -0.39
C GLN A 20 -8.02 7.79 -1.72
N VAL A 21 -8.41 6.86 -2.60
CA VAL A 21 -7.82 6.71 -3.93
C VAL A 21 -8.14 7.90 -4.83
N GLU A 22 -9.38 8.38 -4.83
CA GLU A 22 -9.79 9.56 -5.60
C GLU A 22 -9.07 10.82 -5.11
N ALA A 23 -8.96 11.00 -3.78
CA ALA A 23 -8.19 12.10 -3.21
C ALA A 23 -6.71 12.03 -3.59
N TRP A 24 -6.10 10.84 -3.49
CA TRP A 24 -4.70 10.63 -3.89
C TRP A 24 -4.45 10.91 -5.38
N LEU A 25 -5.34 10.46 -6.26
CA LEU A 25 -5.28 10.79 -7.68
C LEU A 25 -5.42 12.30 -7.92
N ALA A 26 -6.36 12.95 -7.25
CA ALA A 26 -6.59 14.39 -7.37
C ALA A 26 -5.38 15.21 -6.89
N GLU A 27 -4.70 14.78 -5.82
CA GLU A 27 -3.44 15.35 -5.35
C GLU A 27 -2.31 15.23 -6.38
N CYS A 28 -2.37 14.19 -7.22
CA CYS A 28 -1.46 14.01 -8.36
C CYS A 28 -1.96 14.73 -9.64
N GLY A 29 -3.05 15.51 -9.56
CA GLY A 29 -3.60 16.24 -10.70
C GLY A 29 -4.51 15.43 -11.62
N PHE A 30 -4.87 14.19 -11.24
CA PHE A 30 -5.78 13.33 -11.99
C PHE A 30 -7.16 13.30 -11.33
N ARG A 31 -8.23 13.66 -12.06
CA ARG A 31 -9.61 13.53 -11.56
C ARG A 31 -10.29 12.36 -12.25
N VAL A 32 -11.02 11.58 -11.45
CA VAL A 32 -11.85 10.48 -11.95
C VAL A 32 -13.16 11.07 -12.47
N GLU A 33 -13.40 10.95 -13.77
CA GLU A 33 -14.60 11.46 -14.44
C GLU A 33 -15.47 10.30 -14.92
N MET A 34 -16.69 10.21 -14.38
CA MET A 34 -17.60 9.10 -14.69
C MET A 34 -18.15 9.22 -16.12
N THR A 35 -18.05 8.16 -16.93
CA THR A 35 -18.54 8.16 -18.31
C THR A 35 -20.01 7.70 -18.44
N GLY A 36 -20.58 7.09 -17.39
CA GLY A 36 -21.96 6.55 -17.37
C GLY A 36 -22.90 7.22 -16.35
N GLY A 37 -22.60 8.44 -15.90
CA GLY A 37 -23.33 9.12 -14.81
C GLY A 37 -23.00 8.56 -13.42
N ALA A 38 -23.72 9.01 -12.37
CA ALA A 38 -23.39 8.73 -10.97
C ALA A 38 -23.43 7.24 -10.55
N ARG A 39 -23.99 6.35 -11.38
CA ARG A 39 -24.03 4.89 -11.16
C ARG A 39 -23.23 4.09 -12.21
N GLY A 40 -22.43 4.75 -13.03
CA GLY A 40 -21.55 4.08 -13.99
C GLY A 40 -20.50 3.22 -13.27
N TYR A 41 -20.03 2.16 -13.92
CA TYR A 41 -18.89 1.35 -13.46
C TYR A 41 -17.60 1.66 -14.22
N SER A 42 -17.65 2.69 -15.06
CA SER A 42 -16.55 3.12 -15.92
C SER A 42 -16.34 4.62 -15.80
N ALA A 43 -15.08 5.01 -15.84
CA ALA A 43 -14.63 6.37 -15.73
C ALA A 43 -13.36 6.58 -16.57
N GLU A 44 -12.94 7.83 -16.70
CA GLU A 44 -11.68 8.24 -17.30
C GLU A 44 -10.87 9.06 -16.29
N LEU A 45 -9.58 9.24 -16.56
CA LEU A 45 -8.72 10.14 -15.77
C LEU A 45 -8.48 11.45 -16.55
N SER A 46 -9.00 12.55 -16.03
CA SER A 46 -8.66 13.88 -16.55
C SER A 46 -7.14 14.08 -16.43
N GLY A 47 -6.47 14.50 -17.51
CA GLY A 47 -5.03 14.71 -17.52
C GLY A 47 -4.20 13.46 -17.85
N LEU A 48 -4.83 12.30 -18.07
CA LEU A 48 -4.16 11.09 -18.56
C LEU A 48 -5.01 10.36 -19.62
N PRO A 49 -5.02 10.85 -20.88
CA PRO A 49 -5.75 10.18 -21.96
C PRO A 49 -5.17 8.79 -22.24
N GLY A 50 -6.01 7.87 -22.72
CA GLY A 50 -5.62 6.49 -23.00
C GLY A 50 -5.77 5.54 -21.80
N VAL A 51 -6.42 5.99 -20.72
CA VAL A 51 -6.75 5.17 -19.54
C VAL A 51 -8.26 5.00 -19.40
N SER A 52 -8.70 3.74 -19.31
CA SER A 52 -10.06 3.39 -18.95
C SER A 52 -10.10 2.95 -17.49
N VAL A 53 -10.80 3.71 -16.66
CA VAL A 53 -10.94 3.43 -15.24
C VAL A 53 -12.15 2.52 -14.99
N ARG A 54 -11.95 1.42 -14.27
CA ARG A 54 -13.02 0.52 -13.82
C ARG A 54 -13.23 0.62 -12.31
N LEU A 55 -14.47 0.80 -11.89
CA LEU A 55 -14.84 0.81 -10.47
C LEU A 55 -15.28 -0.60 -10.06
N LEU A 56 -14.43 -1.31 -9.30
CA LEU A 56 -14.63 -2.70 -8.92
C LEU A 56 -14.54 -2.89 -7.39
N SER A 57 -15.03 -4.01 -6.84
CA SER A 57 -14.75 -4.29 -5.42
C SER A 57 -13.25 -4.55 -5.23
N ALA A 58 -12.72 -4.27 -4.03
CA ALA A 58 -11.28 -4.47 -3.77
C ALA A 58 -10.83 -5.93 -4.04
N GLY A 59 -11.69 -6.90 -3.74
CA GLY A 59 -11.45 -8.33 -4.06
C GLY A 59 -11.41 -8.59 -5.56
N ASP A 60 -12.34 -8.01 -6.32
CA ASP A 60 -12.37 -8.15 -7.79
C ASP A 60 -11.16 -7.48 -8.46
N ILE A 61 -10.62 -6.40 -7.88
CA ILE A 61 -9.38 -5.78 -8.35
C ILE A 61 -8.20 -6.73 -8.18
N ALA A 62 -8.08 -7.34 -6.99
CA ALA A 62 -7.02 -8.33 -6.73
C ALA A 62 -7.15 -9.54 -7.69
N ALA A 63 -8.37 -10.05 -7.87
CA ALA A 63 -8.64 -11.16 -8.78
C ALA A 63 -8.35 -10.79 -10.26
N GLY A 64 -8.76 -9.60 -10.70
CA GLY A 64 -8.55 -9.16 -12.09
C GLY A 64 -7.09 -8.84 -12.42
N LEU A 65 -6.29 -8.41 -11.45
CA LEU A 65 -4.84 -8.27 -11.63
C LEU A 65 -4.16 -9.63 -11.74
N ASP A 66 -4.58 -10.58 -10.90
CA ASP A 66 -4.07 -11.95 -10.83
C ASP A 66 -4.43 -12.77 -12.08
N SER A 67 -5.62 -12.58 -12.65
CA SER A 67 -6.08 -13.23 -13.89
C SER A 67 -5.59 -12.57 -15.18
N GLY A 68 -5.10 -11.32 -15.10
CA GLY A 68 -4.69 -10.54 -16.27
C GLY A 68 -5.81 -9.78 -16.98
N ASP A 69 -7.00 -9.70 -16.38
CA ASP A 69 -8.12 -8.90 -16.89
C ASP A 69 -7.89 -7.38 -16.74
N LEU A 70 -6.96 -6.99 -15.86
CA LEU A 70 -6.61 -5.62 -15.52
C LEU A 70 -5.11 -5.37 -15.74
N HIS A 71 -4.75 -4.18 -16.20
CA HIS A 71 -3.35 -3.78 -16.32
C HIS A 71 -2.84 -3.23 -14.99
N LEU A 72 -3.64 -2.35 -14.37
CA LEU A 72 -3.28 -1.63 -13.16
C LEU A 72 -4.45 -1.64 -12.19
N GLY A 73 -4.17 -1.61 -10.89
CA GLY A 73 -5.22 -1.53 -9.88
C GLY A 73 -4.75 -0.98 -8.54
N VAL A 74 -5.68 -0.39 -7.79
CA VAL A 74 -5.47 -0.06 -6.37
C VAL A 74 -6.34 -0.95 -5.49
N THR A 75 -5.71 -1.77 -4.66
CA THR A 75 -6.38 -2.64 -3.68
C THR A 75 -5.50 -2.86 -2.46
N GLY A 76 -6.02 -3.53 -1.42
CA GLY A 76 -5.26 -3.86 -0.22
C GLY A 76 -4.25 -4.98 -0.46
N GLU A 77 -3.06 -4.89 0.14
CA GLU A 77 -2.04 -5.93 0.06
C GLU A 77 -2.53 -7.28 0.63
N ASP A 78 -3.37 -7.25 1.66
CA ASP A 78 -4.03 -8.41 2.25
C ASP A 78 -4.83 -9.22 1.23
N LEU A 79 -5.53 -8.54 0.30
CA LEU A 79 -6.29 -9.21 -0.75
C LEU A 79 -5.41 -9.74 -1.87
N LEU A 80 -4.28 -9.09 -2.13
CA LEU A 80 -3.30 -9.54 -3.13
C LEU A 80 -2.54 -10.78 -2.63
N ARG A 81 -2.04 -10.74 -1.39
CA ARG A 81 -1.31 -11.86 -0.77
C ARG A 81 -2.19 -13.09 -0.54
N GLU A 82 -3.51 -12.89 -0.40
CA GLU A 82 -4.46 -14.00 -0.31
C GLU A 82 -4.54 -14.86 -1.59
N ARG A 83 -4.07 -14.33 -2.73
CA ARG A 83 -4.07 -15.05 -4.02
C ARG A 83 -3.04 -16.19 -4.10
N GLY A 84 -2.09 -16.28 -3.17
CA GLY A 84 -1.07 -17.32 -3.15
C GLY A 84 0.34 -16.80 -2.95
N ASP A 85 1.24 -17.68 -2.49
CA ASP A 85 2.65 -17.36 -2.24
C ASP A 85 3.40 -17.00 -3.54
N ASP A 86 2.93 -17.50 -4.68
CA ASP A 86 3.47 -17.23 -6.01
C ASP A 86 2.86 -15.98 -6.67
N MET A 87 2.04 -15.21 -5.95
CA MET A 87 1.43 -13.96 -6.45
C MET A 87 2.47 -13.01 -7.03
N ASP A 88 3.68 -12.96 -6.43
CA ASP A 88 4.76 -12.09 -6.90
C ASP A 88 5.19 -12.46 -8.32
N SER A 89 4.92 -13.67 -8.83
CA SER A 89 5.16 -14.03 -10.24
C SER A 89 4.12 -13.45 -11.20
N ARG A 90 2.92 -13.11 -10.72
CA ARG A 90 1.78 -12.68 -11.55
C ARG A 90 1.46 -11.19 -11.45
N VAL A 91 1.83 -10.53 -10.36
CA VAL A 91 1.63 -9.10 -10.16
C VAL A 91 2.88 -8.45 -9.56
N MET A 92 2.98 -7.12 -9.68
CA MET A 92 4.05 -6.34 -9.09
C MET A 92 3.45 -5.17 -8.30
N LEU A 93 3.78 -5.10 -7.00
CA LEU A 93 3.46 -3.95 -6.16
C LEU A 93 4.35 -2.77 -6.58
N LEU A 94 3.77 -1.77 -7.24
CA LEU A 94 4.50 -0.61 -7.73
C LEU A 94 4.76 0.41 -6.63
N ARG A 95 3.76 0.64 -5.76
CA ARG A 95 3.85 1.63 -4.69
C ARG A 95 2.84 1.40 -3.57
N ALA A 96 3.35 1.37 -2.34
CA ALA A 96 2.55 1.56 -1.13
C ALA A 96 2.02 3.00 -1.05
N LEU A 97 0.71 3.14 -0.92
CA LEU A 97 0.05 4.45 -0.97
C LEU A 97 -0.06 5.14 0.40
N GLY A 98 0.26 4.44 1.49
CA GLY A 98 0.31 5.00 2.84
C GLY A 98 -1.04 5.14 3.56
N PHE A 99 -2.14 4.78 2.89
CA PHE A 99 -3.51 4.76 3.43
C PHE A 99 -4.16 3.37 3.30
N GLY A 100 -5.39 3.22 3.78
CA GLY A 100 -6.08 1.92 3.78
C GLY A 100 -5.44 0.88 4.70
N ARG A 101 -4.81 1.31 5.80
CA ARG A 101 -4.08 0.42 6.71
C ARG A 101 -5.01 -0.51 7.47
N ALA A 102 -4.68 -1.81 7.43
CA ALA A 102 -5.32 -2.82 8.26
C ALA A 102 -4.35 -3.99 8.44
N ASP A 103 -4.05 -4.36 9.67
CA ASP A 103 -3.17 -5.48 9.95
C ASP A 103 -4.01 -6.77 9.98
N LEU A 104 -3.60 -7.78 9.23
CA LEU A 104 -4.16 -9.13 9.30
C LEU A 104 -3.56 -9.84 10.51
N VAL A 105 -4.40 -10.23 11.47
CA VAL A 105 -3.93 -10.72 12.78
C VAL A 105 -4.65 -11.98 13.23
N VAL A 106 -3.94 -12.82 13.98
CA VAL A 106 -4.50 -13.93 14.74
C VAL A 106 -4.98 -13.44 16.09
N THR A 107 -6.19 -13.83 16.47
CA THR A 107 -6.81 -13.44 17.73
C THR A 107 -7.37 -14.62 18.49
N ALA A 108 -7.33 -14.50 19.82
CA ALA A 108 -7.90 -15.44 20.76
C ALA A 108 -8.88 -14.75 21.72
N PRO A 109 -9.78 -15.48 22.38
CA PRO A 109 -10.63 -14.93 23.43
C PRO A 109 -9.80 -14.29 24.55
N LYS A 110 -10.19 -13.11 25.03
CA LYS A 110 -9.58 -12.44 26.19
C LYS A 110 -9.65 -13.28 27.47
N SER A 111 -10.63 -14.19 27.55
CA SER A 111 -10.78 -15.13 28.66
C SER A 111 -9.69 -16.21 28.69
N TRP A 112 -8.92 -16.39 27.61
CA TRP A 112 -7.75 -17.27 27.59
C TRP A 112 -6.57 -16.50 28.17
N LEU A 113 -6.47 -16.45 29.50
CA LEU A 113 -5.52 -15.59 30.20
C LEU A 113 -4.07 -15.95 29.88
N ASP A 114 -3.75 -17.24 29.80
CA ASP A 114 -2.39 -17.77 29.63
C ASP A 114 -1.99 -17.99 28.16
N VAL A 115 -2.75 -17.44 27.20
CA VAL A 115 -2.49 -17.58 25.76
C VAL A 115 -2.10 -16.23 25.18
N ASP A 116 -0.85 -16.03 24.77
CA ASP A 116 -0.40 -14.78 24.17
C ASP A 116 0.34 -14.95 22.85
N THR A 117 0.80 -16.15 22.54
CA THR A 117 1.64 -16.45 21.38
C THR A 117 1.06 -17.55 20.49
N MET A 118 1.59 -17.69 19.28
CA MET A 118 1.25 -18.80 18.38
C MET A 118 1.67 -20.16 18.93
N ALA A 119 2.71 -20.23 19.77
CA ALA A 119 3.09 -21.48 20.45
C ALA A 119 2.02 -21.91 21.46
N ASP A 120 1.41 -20.95 22.18
CA ASP A 120 0.29 -21.24 23.08
C ASP A 120 -0.93 -21.74 22.30
N ILE A 121 -1.16 -21.23 21.09
CA ILE A 121 -2.24 -21.72 20.22
C ILE A 121 -2.02 -23.18 19.80
N ASP A 122 -0.79 -23.57 19.50
CA ASP A 122 -0.46 -24.97 19.19
C ASP A 122 -0.78 -25.90 20.37
N GLU A 123 -0.35 -25.52 21.58
CA GLU A 123 -0.64 -26.27 22.80
C GLU A 123 -2.15 -26.38 23.04
N VAL A 124 -2.88 -25.27 22.93
CA VAL A 124 -4.34 -25.28 23.07
C VAL A 124 -4.99 -26.17 22.00
N GLY A 125 -4.46 -26.18 20.77
CA GLY A 125 -4.89 -27.04 19.68
C GLY A 125 -4.79 -28.52 20.04
N HIS A 126 -3.59 -28.94 20.45
CA HIS A 126 -3.32 -30.31 20.89
C HIS A 126 -4.22 -30.74 22.07
N LEU A 127 -4.34 -29.88 23.09
CA LEU A 127 -5.18 -30.16 24.26
C LEU A 127 -6.67 -30.22 23.89
N HIS A 128 -7.14 -29.35 23.01
CA HIS A 128 -8.52 -29.33 22.55
C HIS A 128 -8.86 -30.62 21.78
N LEU A 129 -7.96 -31.06 20.90
CA LEU A 129 -8.11 -32.32 20.18
C LEU A 129 -8.14 -33.52 21.12
N ALA A 130 -7.19 -33.60 22.06
CA ALA A 130 -7.12 -34.69 23.02
C ALA A 130 -8.38 -34.79 23.91
N LYS A 131 -8.94 -33.64 24.32
CA LYS A 131 -10.12 -33.58 25.20
C LYS A 131 -11.45 -33.81 24.47
N THR A 132 -11.59 -33.31 23.24
CA THR A 132 -12.88 -33.24 22.54
C THR A 132 -12.98 -34.15 21.32
N GLY A 133 -11.86 -34.68 20.83
CA GLY A 133 -11.77 -35.38 19.56
C GLY A 133 -11.98 -34.49 18.33
N ARG A 134 -11.95 -33.15 18.49
CA ARG A 134 -12.18 -32.17 17.42
C ARG A 134 -11.01 -31.19 17.35
N ARG A 135 -10.69 -30.70 16.16
CA ARG A 135 -9.68 -29.65 15.94
C ARG A 135 -10.25 -28.27 16.28
N LEU A 136 -9.37 -27.35 16.71
CA LEU A 136 -9.74 -25.94 16.90
C LEU A 136 -10.28 -25.35 15.61
N ARG A 137 -11.31 -24.52 15.71
CA ARG A 137 -11.90 -23.83 14.58
C ARG A 137 -11.38 -22.40 14.51
N VAL A 138 -10.90 -22.03 13.34
CA VAL A 138 -10.41 -20.67 13.05
C VAL A 138 -11.36 -20.03 12.05
N ALA A 139 -12.10 -19.01 12.47
CA ALA A 139 -12.95 -18.24 11.57
C ALA A 139 -12.12 -17.22 10.78
N THR A 140 -12.16 -17.29 9.46
CA THR A 140 -11.45 -16.33 8.60
C THR A 140 -11.96 -16.36 7.15
N LYS A 141 -11.73 -15.29 6.40
CA LYS A 141 -11.79 -15.27 4.93
C LYS A 141 -10.40 -15.32 4.26
N TYR A 142 -9.34 -15.23 5.05
CA TYR A 142 -7.94 -15.18 4.60
C TYR A 142 -7.31 -16.57 4.71
N VAL A 143 -7.87 -17.53 3.98
CA VAL A 143 -7.57 -18.96 4.08
C VAL A 143 -6.10 -19.26 3.78
N THR A 144 -5.59 -18.73 2.67
CA THR A 144 -4.22 -18.95 2.18
C THR A 144 -3.21 -18.40 3.17
N GLN A 145 -3.37 -17.13 3.57
CA GLN A 145 -2.45 -16.48 4.51
C GLN A 145 -2.52 -17.12 5.90
N THR A 146 -3.70 -17.48 6.37
CA THR A 146 -3.86 -18.19 7.67
C THR A 146 -3.12 -19.51 7.65
N ARG A 147 -3.28 -20.32 6.59
CA ARG A 147 -2.60 -21.61 6.45
C ARG A 147 -1.08 -21.46 6.44
N ALA A 148 -0.57 -20.54 5.62
CA ALA A 148 0.88 -20.28 5.52
C ALA A 148 1.46 -19.84 6.87
N PHE A 149 0.76 -18.94 7.57
CA PHE A 149 1.18 -18.44 8.88
C PHE A 149 1.16 -19.53 9.95
N PHE A 150 0.08 -20.30 10.05
CA PHE A 150 -0.04 -21.38 11.04
C PHE A 150 1.00 -22.48 10.79
N ALA A 151 1.23 -22.85 9.53
CA ALA A 151 2.27 -23.80 9.15
C ALA A 151 3.68 -23.32 9.53
N LYS A 152 3.98 -22.03 9.32
CA LYS A 152 5.25 -21.42 9.74
C LYS A 152 5.49 -21.50 11.24
N HIS A 153 4.42 -21.43 12.05
CA HIS A 153 4.46 -21.53 13.50
C HIS A 153 4.27 -22.97 14.04
N GLY A 154 4.14 -23.98 13.16
CA GLY A 154 3.97 -25.38 13.55
C GLY A 154 2.54 -25.76 14.01
N VAL A 155 1.59 -24.82 14.00
CA VAL A 155 0.21 -25.06 14.44
C VAL A 155 -0.51 -26.00 13.48
N ALA A 156 -0.83 -27.21 13.92
CA ALA A 156 -1.41 -28.26 13.05
C ALA A 156 -2.86 -28.65 13.40
N ASP A 157 -3.25 -28.57 14.68
CA ASP A 157 -4.53 -29.08 15.18
C ASP A 157 -5.70 -28.10 15.06
N TYR A 158 -5.86 -27.56 13.86
CA TYR A 158 -6.93 -26.63 13.52
C TYR A 158 -7.69 -27.03 12.25
N ARG A 159 -8.85 -26.41 12.07
CA ARG A 159 -9.59 -26.35 10.80
C ARG A 159 -10.12 -24.94 10.59
N ILE A 160 -10.13 -24.50 9.34
CA ILE A 160 -10.69 -23.20 8.98
C ILE A 160 -12.20 -23.33 8.82
N VAL A 161 -12.91 -22.35 9.38
CA VAL A 161 -14.33 -22.09 9.13
C VAL A 161 -14.39 -20.79 8.35
N GLU A 162 -14.76 -20.87 7.07
CA GLU A 162 -14.84 -19.67 6.24
C GLU A 162 -15.93 -18.72 6.76
N SER A 163 -15.56 -17.45 6.93
CA SER A 163 -16.46 -16.40 7.42
C SER A 163 -16.54 -15.27 6.41
N SER A 164 -17.72 -15.04 5.84
CA SER A 164 -17.98 -13.97 4.88
C SER A 164 -18.53 -12.68 5.50
N GLY A 165 -18.67 -12.64 6.83
CA GLY A 165 -19.35 -11.56 7.57
C GLY A 165 -18.55 -11.05 8.77
N ALA A 166 -19.25 -10.64 9.83
CA ALA A 166 -18.67 -10.21 11.12
C ALA A 166 -17.93 -11.37 11.80
N THR A 167 -16.69 -11.61 11.36
CA THR A 167 -15.86 -12.74 11.77
C THR A 167 -15.54 -12.69 13.25
N GLU A 168 -15.44 -11.48 13.82
CA GLU A 168 -15.24 -11.23 15.24
C GLU A 168 -16.36 -11.79 16.14
N GLY A 169 -17.56 -11.99 15.60
CA GLY A 169 -18.69 -12.57 16.33
C GLY A 169 -18.68 -14.10 16.37
N ALA A 170 -17.83 -14.76 15.57
CA ALA A 170 -17.81 -16.21 15.45
C ALA A 170 -17.55 -16.94 16.80
N PRO A 171 -16.67 -16.43 17.70
CA PRO A 171 -16.49 -17.03 19.01
C PRO A 171 -17.70 -16.94 19.92
N ALA A 172 -18.34 -15.77 19.99
CA ALA A 172 -19.55 -15.59 20.80
C ALA A 172 -20.73 -16.45 20.29
N ALA A 173 -20.81 -16.69 18.98
CA ALA A 173 -21.80 -17.57 18.36
C ALA A 173 -21.47 -19.07 18.49
N GLY A 174 -20.31 -19.43 19.06
CA GLY A 174 -19.85 -20.81 19.15
C GLY A 174 -19.47 -21.44 17.81
N ALA A 175 -19.28 -20.63 16.77
CA ALA A 175 -18.93 -21.08 15.42
C ALA A 175 -17.43 -21.39 15.27
N ALA A 176 -16.57 -20.66 16.00
CA ALA A 176 -15.13 -20.87 16.02
C ALA A 176 -14.53 -20.55 17.39
N GLU A 177 -13.31 -21.04 17.67
CA GLU A 177 -12.57 -20.67 18.89
C GLU A 177 -11.67 -19.45 18.65
N LEU A 178 -11.07 -19.37 17.45
CA LEU A 178 -10.14 -18.31 17.06
C LEU A 178 -10.67 -17.54 15.87
N VAL A 179 -10.18 -16.30 15.71
CA VAL A 179 -10.48 -15.45 14.56
C VAL A 179 -9.17 -14.98 13.94
N VAL A 180 -9.07 -15.10 12.62
CA VAL A 180 -8.03 -14.42 11.83
C VAL A 180 -8.73 -13.42 10.93
N ASP A 181 -8.55 -12.14 11.22
CA ASP A 181 -9.18 -11.05 10.48
C ASP A 181 -8.33 -9.79 10.50
N ILE A 182 -8.69 -8.82 9.67
CA ILE A 182 -8.02 -7.54 9.60
C ILE A 182 -8.48 -6.58 10.71
N THR A 183 -7.58 -5.72 11.16
CA THR A 183 -7.91 -4.66 12.10
C THR A 183 -7.09 -3.40 11.87
N THR A 184 -7.69 -2.22 12.03
CA THR A 184 -6.96 -0.95 11.98
C THR A 184 -6.53 -0.49 13.37
N THR A 185 -7.42 -0.56 14.37
CA THR A 185 -7.16 -0.07 15.74
C THR A 185 -7.34 -1.15 16.82
N GLY A 186 -7.81 -2.35 16.46
CA GLY A 186 -8.16 -3.40 17.41
C GLY A 186 -9.52 -3.21 18.10
N ALA A 187 -10.20 -2.06 17.93
CA ALA A 187 -11.42 -1.74 18.69
C ALA A 187 -12.55 -2.76 18.50
N THR A 188 -12.82 -3.16 17.25
CA THR A 188 -13.87 -4.13 16.91
C THR A 188 -13.61 -5.51 17.55
N LEU A 189 -12.35 -5.98 17.47
CA LEU A 189 -11.92 -7.23 18.10
C LEU A 189 -12.07 -7.15 19.63
N ALA A 190 -11.60 -6.05 20.22
CA ALA A 190 -11.64 -5.83 21.66
C ALA A 190 -13.08 -5.77 22.21
N ALA A 191 -14.01 -5.17 21.46
CA ALA A 191 -15.44 -5.08 21.78
C ALA A 191 -16.13 -6.47 21.75
N ASN A 192 -15.62 -7.40 20.94
CA ASN A 192 -16.09 -8.77 20.86
C ASN A 192 -15.31 -9.72 21.78
N GLY A 193 -14.57 -9.17 22.75
CA GLY A 193 -13.86 -9.98 23.74
C GLY A 193 -12.63 -10.71 23.19
N LEU A 194 -12.05 -10.24 22.08
CA LEU A 194 -10.86 -10.84 21.46
C LEU A 194 -9.60 -10.02 21.78
N LYS A 195 -8.47 -10.71 21.89
CA LYS A 195 -7.13 -10.11 21.97
C LYS A 195 -6.28 -10.59 20.80
N VAL A 196 -5.43 -9.69 20.30
CA VAL A 196 -4.41 -10.01 19.29
C VAL A 196 -3.24 -10.67 20.02
N LEU A 197 -2.73 -11.77 19.45
CA LEU A 197 -1.53 -12.44 19.98
C LEU A 197 -0.28 -11.60 19.71
N SER A 198 0.69 -11.60 20.62
CA SER A 198 1.87 -10.73 20.55
C SER A 198 2.76 -11.01 19.34
N ASP A 199 2.83 -12.26 18.89
CA ASP A 199 3.48 -12.68 17.66
C ASP A 199 2.49 -13.03 16.52
N GLY A 200 1.20 -12.74 16.70
CA GLY A 200 0.12 -13.11 15.77
C GLY A 200 -0.16 -12.12 14.64
N VAL A 201 0.76 -11.21 14.32
CA VAL A 201 0.59 -10.29 13.18
C VAL A 201 1.07 -10.98 11.91
N ILE A 202 0.12 -11.35 11.04
CA ILE A 202 0.39 -12.05 9.77
C ILE A 202 0.96 -11.07 8.74
N LEU A 203 0.27 -9.94 8.55
CA LEU A 203 0.60 -8.95 7.52
C LEU A 203 0.20 -7.56 7.97
N LYS A 204 1.08 -6.57 7.79
CA LYS A 204 0.72 -5.15 7.90
C LYS A 204 0.25 -4.62 6.55
N SER A 205 -1.05 -4.72 6.26
CA SER A 205 -1.60 -4.35 4.95
C SER A 205 -1.85 -2.85 4.84
N GLN A 206 -1.72 -2.35 3.61
CA GLN A 206 -2.14 -1.02 3.19
C GLN A 206 -2.54 -1.06 1.71
N ALA A 207 -3.10 0.04 1.21
CA ALA A 207 -3.40 0.18 -0.21
C ALA A 207 -2.12 0.17 -1.07
N GLN A 208 -2.13 -0.63 -2.12
CA GLN A 208 -1.04 -0.80 -3.08
C GLN A 208 -1.50 -0.42 -4.48
N LEU A 209 -0.71 0.42 -5.17
CA LEU A 209 -0.78 0.53 -6.62
C LEU A 209 -0.04 -0.68 -7.22
N THR A 210 -0.74 -1.49 -7.99
CA THR A 210 -0.26 -2.81 -8.43
C THR A 210 -0.47 -2.99 -9.92
N ALA A 211 0.53 -3.53 -10.62
CA ALA A 211 0.46 -3.90 -12.02
C ALA A 211 0.35 -5.41 -12.20
N SER A 212 -0.40 -5.86 -13.21
CA SER A 212 -0.40 -7.25 -13.64
C SER A 212 0.82 -7.54 -14.51
N LEU A 213 1.44 -8.70 -14.30
CA LEU A 213 2.54 -9.24 -15.11
C LEU A 213 2.06 -10.27 -16.14
N VAL A 214 0.83 -10.76 -16.00
CA VAL A 214 0.27 -11.80 -16.87
C VAL A 214 -0.62 -11.24 -17.99
N THR A 215 -1.02 -9.97 -17.90
CA THR A 215 -1.73 -9.29 -18.98
C THR A 215 -0.75 -8.82 -20.06
N PRO A 216 -1.11 -8.90 -21.36
CA PRO A 216 -0.27 -8.35 -22.42
C PRO A 216 -0.26 -6.82 -22.38
N TRP A 217 0.93 -6.23 -22.34
CA TRP A 217 1.12 -4.79 -22.40
C TRP A 217 1.56 -4.34 -23.80
N THR A 218 0.87 -3.35 -24.36
CA THR A 218 1.34 -2.63 -25.55
C THR A 218 2.28 -1.48 -25.17
N GLU A 219 3.12 -1.04 -26.10
CA GLU A 219 3.99 0.13 -25.89
C GLU A 219 3.19 1.37 -25.48
N GLY A 220 2.04 1.60 -26.12
CA GLY A 220 1.16 2.71 -25.78
C GLY A 220 0.61 2.68 -24.35
N GLN A 221 0.30 1.50 -23.83
CA GLN A 221 -0.16 1.35 -22.45
C GLN A 221 0.98 1.54 -21.45
N LEU A 222 2.19 1.08 -21.78
CA LEU A 222 3.39 1.32 -20.97
C LEU A 222 3.78 2.81 -20.97
N ASP A 223 3.58 3.53 -22.08
CA ASP A 223 3.76 4.98 -22.13
C ASP A 223 2.74 5.72 -21.26
N CYS A 224 1.49 5.25 -21.23
CA CYS A 224 0.46 5.79 -20.32
C CYS A 224 0.85 5.55 -18.86
N LEU A 225 1.32 4.34 -18.51
CA LEU A 225 1.81 4.03 -17.18
C LEU A 225 3.02 4.89 -16.81
N ALA A 226 3.96 5.11 -17.74
CA ALA A 226 5.13 5.94 -17.52
C ALA A 226 4.75 7.39 -17.16
N ARG A 227 3.75 7.95 -17.84
CA ARG A 227 3.21 9.29 -17.52
C ARG A 227 2.56 9.33 -16.14
N LEU A 228 1.75 8.32 -15.79
CA LEU A 228 1.14 8.20 -14.46
C LEU A 228 2.22 8.14 -13.37
N LEU A 229 3.19 7.23 -13.49
CA LEU A 229 4.24 7.03 -12.51
C LEU A 229 5.15 8.26 -12.39
N SER A 230 5.48 8.94 -13.49
CA SER A 230 6.25 10.18 -13.48
C SER A 230 5.63 11.23 -12.56
N VAL A 231 4.31 11.44 -12.66
CA VAL A 231 3.58 12.39 -11.83
C VAL A 231 3.44 11.92 -10.38
N VAL A 232 3.08 10.65 -10.17
CA VAL A 232 2.93 10.04 -8.84
C VAL A 232 4.24 10.09 -8.05
N GLU A 233 5.36 9.71 -8.68
CA GLU A 233 6.68 9.74 -8.06
C GLU A 233 7.13 11.18 -7.81
N ALA A 234 6.87 12.10 -8.75
CA ALA A 234 7.20 13.51 -8.59
C ALA A 234 6.43 14.17 -7.44
N LYS A 235 5.14 13.84 -7.28
CA LYS A 235 4.33 14.30 -6.15
C LYS A 235 4.81 13.68 -4.83
N GLY A 236 5.22 12.41 -4.86
CA GLY A 236 5.82 11.73 -3.72
C GLY A 236 7.10 12.41 -3.23
N ARG A 237 8.05 12.69 -4.13
CA ARG A 237 9.30 13.41 -3.82
C ARG A 237 9.04 14.83 -3.29
N ALA A 238 8.10 15.55 -3.89
CA ALA A 238 7.72 16.89 -3.46
C ALA A 238 7.23 16.98 -1.99
N ARG A 239 6.65 15.90 -1.44
CA ARG A 239 6.20 15.87 -0.02
C ARG A 239 7.36 15.80 0.96
N THR A 240 8.49 15.25 0.55
CA THR A 240 9.65 15.00 1.41
C THR A 240 10.80 15.95 1.14
N LEU A 241 10.68 16.84 0.16
CA LEU A 241 11.72 17.77 -0.25
C LEU A 241 11.25 19.22 -0.11
N ALA A 242 12.19 20.13 0.14
CA ALA A 242 11.96 21.56 0.05
C ALA A 242 13.21 22.28 -0.47
N THR A 243 12.98 23.44 -1.08
CA THR A 243 14.01 24.29 -1.66
C THR A 243 14.34 25.42 -0.69
N LEU A 244 15.60 25.49 -0.27
CA LEU A 244 16.20 26.67 0.35
C LEU A 244 16.70 27.60 -0.76
N VAL A 245 16.40 28.89 -0.64
CA VAL A 245 16.85 29.92 -1.58
C VAL A 245 17.45 31.09 -0.80
N TRP A 246 18.58 31.61 -1.28
CA TRP A 246 19.33 32.73 -0.70
C TRP A 246 19.75 33.74 -1.79
N PRO A 247 20.28 34.93 -1.43
CA PRO A 247 20.75 35.92 -2.39
C PRO A 247 21.92 35.39 -3.22
N ALA A 248 21.94 35.69 -4.52
CA ALA A 248 22.95 35.17 -5.44
C ALA A 248 24.37 35.62 -5.08
N GLU A 249 24.51 36.80 -4.49
CA GLU A 249 25.78 37.37 -4.01
C GLU A 249 26.42 36.54 -2.90
N GLN A 250 25.62 35.74 -2.20
CA GLN A 250 26.02 34.93 -1.05
C GLN A 250 26.15 33.44 -1.42
N ASP A 251 26.07 33.08 -2.70
CA ASP A 251 26.00 31.67 -3.13
C ASP A 251 27.23 30.86 -2.73
N ALA A 252 28.44 31.43 -2.77
CA ALA A 252 29.64 30.72 -2.33
C ALA A 252 29.55 30.29 -0.85
N ALA A 253 29.09 31.19 0.04
CA ALA A 253 28.89 30.90 1.46
C ALA A 253 27.70 29.93 1.67
N GLY A 254 26.61 30.14 0.92
CA GLY A 254 25.43 29.29 0.96
C GLY A 254 25.73 27.83 0.60
N GLN A 255 26.38 27.61 -0.54
CA GLN A 255 26.77 26.28 -1.02
C GLN A 255 27.76 25.59 -0.08
N ALA A 256 28.69 26.34 0.53
CA ALA A 256 29.60 25.81 1.53
C ALA A 256 28.85 25.35 2.78
N ALA A 257 27.90 26.16 3.27
CA ALA A 257 27.11 25.85 4.46
C ALA A 257 26.20 24.62 4.27
N VAL A 258 25.63 24.43 3.07
CA VAL A 258 24.74 23.28 2.79
C VAL A 258 25.47 22.02 2.28
N ALA A 259 26.78 22.09 2.04
CA ALA A 259 27.54 20.98 1.44
C ALA A 259 27.31 19.62 2.14
N PRO A 260 27.30 19.51 3.49
CA PRO A 260 27.05 18.23 4.16
C PRO A 260 25.67 17.64 3.84
N PHE A 261 24.65 18.48 3.67
CA PHE A 261 23.29 18.03 3.35
C PHE A 261 23.15 17.62 1.88
N VAL A 262 23.92 18.25 0.99
CA VAL A 262 24.03 17.81 -0.41
C VAL A 262 24.71 16.45 -0.49
N GLU A 263 25.79 16.24 0.25
CA GLU A 263 26.49 14.94 0.32
C GLU A 263 25.59 13.84 0.91
N ALA A 264 24.68 14.20 1.82
CA ALA A 264 23.67 13.31 2.40
C ALA A 264 22.47 13.00 1.47
N GLY A 265 22.48 13.48 0.22
CA GLY A 265 21.43 13.20 -0.78
C GLY A 265 20.61 14.41 -1.21
N GLY A 266 20.93 15.61 -0.73
CA GLY A 266 20.42 16.85 -1.27
C GLY A 266 20.93 17.16 -2.68
N SER A 267 20.42 18.21 -3.29
CA SER A 267 20.83 18.67 -4.62
C SER A 267 21.13 20.16 -4.63
N ARG A 268 22.30 20.53 -5.18
CA ARG A 268 22.63 21.94 -5.42
C ARG A 268 21.69 22.55 -6.45
N ARG A 269 21.34 23.81 -6.23
CA ARG A 269 20.65 24.69 -7.18
C ARG A 269 21.43 26.00 -7.28
N ALA A 270 21.22 26.76 -8.34
CA ALA A 270 21.69 28.14 -8.35
C ALA A 270 21.06 28.86 -7.15
N ASN A 271 21.88 29.58 -6.37
CA ASN A 271 21.44 30.37 -5.22
C ASN A 271 20.49 29.62 -4.26
N GLY A 272 20.69 28.31 -4.12
CA GLY A 272 19.80 27.45 -3.36
C GLY A 272 20.22 25.98 -3.26
N ALA A 273 19.42 25.22 -2.52
CA ALA A 273 19.53 23.76 -2.43
C ALA A 273 18.16 23.11 -2.26
N LEU A 274 17.98 21.96 -2.90
CA LEU A 274 16.83 21.08 -2.70
C LEU A 274 17.21 19.99 -1.72
N LEU A 275 16.66 20.02 -0.51
CA LEU A 275 17.01 19.13 0.60
C LEU A 275 15.79 18.37 1.12
N ALA A 276 16.02 17.32 1.90
CA ALA A 276 14.96 16.64 2.64
C ALA A 276 14.33 17.59 3.67
N THR A 277 13.02 17.48 3.87
CA THR A 277 12.29 18.33 4.83
C THR A 277 12.78 18.16 6.27
N GLY A 278 13.31 16.99 6.61
CA GLY A 278 13.92 16.71 7.92
C GLY A 278 15.21 17.50 8.18
N ASP A 279 15.92 17.90 7.13
CA ASP A 279 17.23 18.57 7.25
C ASP A 279 17.11 20.10 7.29
N LEU A 280 15.91 20.66 7.04
CA LEU A 280 15.74 22.09 6.79
C LEU A 280 16.19 22.98 7.95
N PHE A 281 15.89 22.60 9.20
CA PHE A 281 16.26 23.43 10.35
C PHE A 281 17.77 23.42 10.57
N ALA A 282 18.43 22.28 10.40
CA ALA A 282 19.87 22.16 10.51
C ALA A 282 20.58 22.93 9.38
N ALA A 283 20.07 22.82 8.15
CA ALA A 283 20.59 23.55 7.00
C ALA A 283 20.39 25.06 7.14
N ALA A 284 19.21 25.52 7.61
CA ALA A 284 18.96 26.94 7.86
C ALA A 284 19.86 27.50 8.97
N ALA A 285 20.12 26.74 10.03
CA ALA A 285 21.05 27.13 11.07
C ALA A 285 22.49 27.25 10.55
N ALA A 286 22.93 26.30 9.71
CA ALA A 286 24.25 26.34 9.07
C ALA A 286 24.39 27.58 8.15
N LEU A 287 23.36 27.90 7.37
CA LEU A 287 23.33 29.10 6.53
C LEU A 287 23.42 30.39 7.37
N ALA A 288 22.67 30.48 8.46
CA ALA A 288 22.73 31.64 9.37
C ALA A 288 24.11 31.80 10.02
N GLN A 289 24.75 30.71 10.44
CA GLN A 289 26.12 30.74 10.99
C GLN A 289 27.16 31.19 9.97
N ALA A 290 26.93 30.90 8.69
CA ALA A 290 27.76 31.36 7.58
C ALA A 290 27.46 32.81 7.15
N GLY A 291 26.55 33.52 7.85
CA GLY A 291 26.15 34.88 7.52
C GLY A 291 25.29 34.97 6.25
N VAL A 292 24.63 33.89 5.87
CA VAL A 292 23.76 33.86 4.69
C VAL A 292 22.35 34.29 5.07
N GLU A 293 21.92 35.43 4.54
CA GLU A 293 20.60 36.01 4.81
C GLU A 293 20.12 36.97 3.71
N PRO A 294 18.79 37.05 3.47
CA PRO A 294 17.74 36.21 4.01
C PRO A 294 17.64 34.85 3.31
N VAL A 295 17.38 33.78 4.06
CA VAL A 295 17.08 32.45 3.51
C VAL A 295 15.57 32.21 3.51
N THR A 296 15.04 31.74 2.39
CA THR A 296 13.63 31.36 2.26
C THR A 296 13.49 29.87 1.99
N VAL A 297 12.37 29.28 2.44
CA VAL A 297 12.03 27.88 2.19
C VAL A 297 10.74 27.82 1.38
N SER A 298 10.76 27.10 0.26
CA SER A 298 9.57 26.80 -0.53
C SER A 298 9.45 25.29 -0.74
N ARG A 299 8.21 24.78 -0.74
CA ARG A 299 7.96 23.37 -1.05
C ARG A 299 7.51 23.26 -2.51
N PRO A 300 8.19 22.47 -3.36
CA PRO A 300 7.74 22.27 -4.72
C PRO A 300 6.44 21.47 -4.74
N ASP A 301 5.57 21.73 -5.72
CA ASP A 301 4.37 20.90 -5.92
C ASP A 301 4.69 19.54 -6.54
N TYR A 302 5.74 19.47 -7.36
CA TYR A 302 6.25 18.27 -8.04
C TYR A 302 7.78 18.35 -8.16
N VAL A 303 8.46 17.20 -8.05
CA VAL A 303 9.89 17.07 -8.35
C VAL A 303 10.08 15.95 -9.38
N PHE A 304 10.19 16.32 -10.65
CA PHE A 304 10.35 15.35 -11.74
C PHE A 304 11.80 14.88 -11.89
N GLU A 305 11.95 13.60 -12.23
CA GLU A 305 13.22 12.98 -12.58
C GLU A 305 13.07 12.23 -13.90
N SER A 306 14.18 12.04 -14.61
CA SER A 306 14.18 11.42 -15.94
C SER A 306 14.00 9.89 -15.92
N ARG A 307 14.14 9.26 -14.75
CA ARG A 307 14.07 7.80 -14.59
C ARG A 307 13.07 7.42 -13.51
N SER A 308 12.33 6.33 -13.75
CA SER A 308 11.50 5.65 -12.75
C SER A 308 12.07 4.25 -12.56
N ALA A 309 12.70 3.99 -11.41
CA ALA A 309 13.23 2.67 -11.09
C ALA A 309 12.11 1.61 -11.04
N VAL A 310 10.91 2.01 -10.61
CA VAL A 310 9.73 1.15 -10.56
C VAL A 310 9.28 0.73 -11.97
N LEU A 311 9.24 1.67 -12.92
CA LEU A 311 8.89 1.38 -14.30
C LEU A 311 9.93 0.47 -14.98
N GLU A 312 11.22 0.73 -14.77
CA GLU A 312 12.29 -0.10 -15.34
C GLU A 312 12.26 -1.52 -14.76
N ALA A 313 12.01 -1.67 -13.46
CA ALA A 313 11.82 -2.97 -12.84
C ALA A 313 10.60 -3.70 -13.43
N LEU A 314 9.47 -3.03 -13.61
CA LEU A 314 8.29 -3.63 -14.24
C LEU A 314 8.60 -4.09 -15.68
N LYS A 315 9.21 -3.24 -16.51
CA LYS A 315 9.61 -3.58 -17.87
C LYS A 315 10.57 -4.77 -17.92
N GLY A 316 11.48 -4.88 -16.95
CA GLY A 316 12.36 -6.03 -16.80
C GLY A 316 11.58 -7.32 -16.54
N ARG A 317 10.57 -7.26 -15.67
CA ARG A 317 9.72 -8.41 -15.33
C ARG A 317 8.74 -8.82 -16.42
N LEU A 318 8.31 -7.89 -17.27
CA LEU A 318 7.44 -8.21 -18.42
C LEU A 318 8.20 -8.87 -19.59
N LYS A 319 9.54 -8.79 -19.61
CA LYS A 319 10.39 -9.35 -20.67
C LYS A 319 10.93 -10.75 -20.37
N GLY A 320 10.93 -11.16 -19.09
CA GLY A 320 11.42 -12.45 -18.61
C GLY A 320 10.27 -13.41 -18.34
#